data_AF-A0A6L3KPZ9-F1
#
_entry.id   AF-A0A6L3KPZ9-F1
#
_cell.length_a   1.000
_cell.length_b   1.000
_cell.length_c   1.000
_cell.angle_alpha   90.00
_cell.angle_beta   90.00
_cell.angle_gamma   90.00
#
_symmetry.space_group_name_H-M   'P 1'
#
loop_
_entity.id
_entity.type
_entity.pdbx_description
1 polymer ?
#
loop_
_entity_poly.entity_id
_entity_poly.type
_entity_poly.pdbx_seq_one_letter_code
_entity_poly.pdbx_strand_id
1 'polypeptide(L)'
;MECTEDFYRELYELFEIARSWYLQAEKNHMKTEYFIELFERSHQYIDCDCARCKNSRQMAIGIIGTLFRDSKCVSIIKKKEDYSKQELIELFLQHVGTGLPILTRKKSSILTLGCQLSDRQMDLLVELVQSHDIFDFADNSDVRSELCRLFKCDLDASIRVKNVRNVAVLFDAMAQYHLINNNWQYVMGEGRFLTSIKKDGTEKFITSSCLSSSLSRIRRNVSMTASQYAICKSIEQILREE
;
A
#
# COMPACT_ATOMS: atom_id res chain seq x y z
N MET A 1 -27.18 6.68 2.22
CA MET A 1 -27.29 6.45 0.75
C MET A 1 -26.08 7.10 0.11
N GLU A 2 -25.08 6.30 -0.20
CA GLU A 2 -23.70 6.71 -0.50
C GLU A 2 -23.53 7.18 -1.95
N CYS A 3 -23.83 8.44 -2.20
CA CYS A 3 -23.63 9.04 -3.53
C CYS A 3 -22.20 8.92 -4.07
N THR A 4 -21.20 8.81 -3.20
CA THR A 4 -19.80 8.74 -3.59
C THR A 4 -19.47 7.43 -4.30
N GLU A 5 -20.02 6.30 -3.82
CA GLU A 5 -19.81 4.99 -4.47
C GLU A 5 -20.52 4.90 -5.83
N ASP A 6 -21.70 5.52 -5.94
CA ASP A 6 -22.44 5.59 -7.20
C ASP A 6 -21.69 6.36 -8.28
N PHE A 7 -21.03 7.46 -7.91
CA PHE A 7 -20.19 8.23 -8.83
C PHE A 7 -18.98 7.41 -9.33
N TYR A 8 -18.22 6.78 -8.44
CA TYR A 8 -17.03 6.04 -8.85
C TYR A 8 -17.36 4.77 -9.65
N ARG A 9 -18.53 4.16 -9.40
CA ARG A 9 -19.05 3.08 -10.23
C ARG A 9 -19.37 3.59 -11.64
N GLU A 10 -20.15 4.65 -11.75
CA GLU A 10 -20.52 5.26 -13.03
C GLU A 10 -19.28 5.70 -13.84
N LEU A 11 -18.31 6.35 -13.18
CA LEU A 11 -17.05 6.76 -13.79
C LEU A 11 -16.30 5.57 -14.39
N TYR A 12 -16.22 4.46 -13.65
CA TYR A 12 -15.52 3.26 -14.09
C TYR A 12 -16.23 2.58 -15.27
N GLU A 13 -17.55 2.42 -15.20
CA GLU A 13 -18.34 1.84 -16.29
C GLU A 13 -18.21 2.66 -17.59
N LEU A 14 -18.29 3.99 -17.48
CA LEU A 14 -18.08 4.88 -18.62
C LEU A 14 -16.66 4.81 -19.18
N PHE A 15 -15.66 4.68 -18.32
CA PHE A 15 -14.27 4.56 -18.75
C PHE A 15 -14.02 3.28 -19.55
N GLU A 16 -14.58 2.15 -19.11
CA GLU A 16 -14.48 0.87 -19.85
C GLU A 16 -15.12 0.98 -21.23
N ILE A 17 -16.29 1.63 -21.33
CA ILE A 17 -16.94 1.92 -22.61
C ILE A 17 -16.05 2.83 -23.48
N ALA A 18 -15.54 3.92 -22.92
CA ALA A 18 -14.68 4.86 -23.62
C ALA A 18 -13.42 4.18 -24.17
N ARG A 19 -12.77 3.35 -23.34
CA ARG A 19 -11.56 2.62 -23.69
C ARG A 19 -11.82 1.63 -24.81
N SER A 20 -12.90 0.84 -24.72
CA SER A 20 -13.31 -0.09 -25.77
C SER A 20 -13.54 0.62 -27.11
N TRP A 21 -14.30 1.72 -27.07
CA TRP A 21 -14.54 2.56 -28.26
C TRP A 21 -13.26 3.15 -28.82
N TYR A 22 -12.37 3.64 -27.96
CA TYR A 22 -11.10 4.24 -28.38
C TYR A 22 -10.19 3.22 -29.08
N LEU A 23 -10.06 2.01 -28.53
CA LEU A 23 -9.25 0.95 -29.13
C LEU A 23 -9.77 0.53 -30.50
N GLN A 24 -11.09 0.57 -30.70
CA GLN A 24 -11.71 0.33 -32.01
C GLN A 24 -11.51 1.52 -32.96
N ALA A 25 -11.69 2.74 -32.47
CA ALA A 25 -11.49 3.98 -33.22
C ALA A 25 -10.05 4.09 -33.75
N GLU A 26 -9.06 3.73 -32.92
CA GLU A 26 -7.66 3.73 -33.31
C GLU A 26 -7.35 2.70 -34.41
N LYS A 27 -7.92 1.49 -34.32
CA LYS A 27 -7.80 0.47 -35.40
C LYS A 27 -8.36 1.00 -36.72
N ASN A 28 -9.35 1.88 -36.65
CA ASN A 28 -9.96 2.55 -37.81
C ASN A 28 -9.26 3.87 -38.18
N HIS A 29 -8.10 4.17 -37.59
CA HIS A 29 -7.32 5.40 -37.81
C HIS A 29 -8.08 6.70 -37.50
N MET A 30 -9.08 6.64 -36.62
CA MET A 30 -9.79 7.82 -36.14
C MET A 30 -8.88 8.67 -35.26
N LYS A 31 -8.90 9.99 -35.46
CA LYS A 31 -8.18 10.94 -34.61
C LYS A 31 -8.76 10.95 -33.20
N THR A 32 -7.89 11.02 -32.19
CA THR A 32 -8.27 11.04 -30.77
C THR A 32 -9.24 12.16 -30.45
N GLU A 33 -9.05 13.35 -31.02
CA GLU A 33 -9.93 14.51 -30.79
C GLU A 33 -11.37 14.24 -31.25
N TYR A 34 -11.51 13.57 -32.40
CA TYR A 34 -12.82 13.23 -32.95
C TYR A 34 -13.50 12.11 -32.15
N PHE A 35 -12.72 11.12 -31.69
CA PHE A 35 -13.22 10.11 -30.76
C PHE A 35 -13.79 10.75 -29.48
N ILE A 36 -13.06 11.69 -28.87
CA ILE A 36 -13.49 12.38 -27.64
C ILE A 36 -14.81 13.12 -27.88
N GLU A 37 -14.91 13.88 -28.97
CA GLU A 37 -16.13 14.62 -29.33
C GLU A 37 -17.34 13.70 -29.51
N LEU A 38 -17.16 12.55 -30.19
CA LEU A 38 -18.21 11.56 -30.34
C LEU A 38 -18.62 10.92 -29.01
N PHE A 39 -17.65 10.55 -28.18
CA PHE A 39 -17.90 9.93 -26.88
C PHE A 39 -18.65 10.88 -25.94
N GLU A 40 -18.20 12.13 -25.83
CA GLU A 40 -18.83 13.15 -24.98
C GLU A 40 -20.29 13.40 -25.41
N ARG A 41 -20.56 13.48 -26.72
CA ARG A 41 -21.91 13.66 -27.26
C ARG A 41 -22.81 12.44 -27.06
N SER A 42 -22.30 11.23 -27.27
CA SER A 42 -23.12 10.01 -27.18
C SER A 42 -23.48 9.64 -25.74
N HIS A 43 -22.75 10.15 -24.74
CA HIS A 43 -22.96 9.84 -23.32
C HIS A 43 -23.53 11.01 -22.51
N GLN A 44 -23.80 12.16 -23.15
CA GLN A 44 -24.24 13.39 -22.48
C GLN A 44 -25.54 13.23 -21.68
N TYR A 45 -26.50 12.48 -22.22
CA TYR A 45 -27.82 12.30 -21.64
C TYR A 45 -27.94 10.97 -20.91
N ILE A 46 -28.70 10.98 -19.81
CA ILE A 46 -29.09 9.80 -19.03
C ILE A 46 -30.58 9.82 -18.81
N ASP A 47 -31.18 8.63 -18.71
CA ASP A 47 -32.60 8.45 -18.40
C ASP A 47 -32.84 8.58 -16.88
N CYS A 48 -32.58 9.78 -16.36
CA CYS A 48 -32.76 10.14 -14.96
C CYS A 48 -33.01 11.64 -14.82
N ASP A 49 -34.10 12.02 -14.16
CA ASP A 49 -34.45 13.44 -13.94
C ASP A 49 -33.73 14.11 -12.77
N CYS A 50 -33.02 13.34 -11.95
CA CYS A 50 -32.29 13.88 -10.80
C CYS A 50 -31.11 14.75 -11.25
N ALA A 51 -31.13 16.04 -10.89
CA ALA A 51 -30.06 16.98 -11.18
C ALA A 51 -28.68 16.50 -10.66
N ARG A 52 -28.65 15.80 -9.52
CA ARG A 52 -27.43 15.22 -8.95
C ARG A 52 -26.81 14.16 -9.86
N CYS A 53 -27.63 13.29 -10.45
CA CYS A 53 -27.19 12.27 -11.39
C CYS A 53 -26.67 12.91 -12.68
N LYS A 54 -27.38 13.92 -13.20
CA LYS A 54 -26.93 14.68 -14.39
C LYS A 54 -25.57 15.36 -14.14
N ASN A 55 -25.36 15.93 -12.96
CA ASN A 55 -24.09 16.55 -12.59
C ASN A 55 -22.96 15.52 -12.41
N SER A 56 -23.24 14.39 -11.75
CA SER A 56 -22.32 13.25 -11.61
C SER A 56 -21.85 12.74 -12.97
N ARG A 57 -22.80 12.52 -13.88
CA ARG A 57 -22.55 12.10 -15.26
C ARG A 57 -21.63 13.05 -16.01
N GLN A 58 -21.96 14.35 -15.97
CA GLN A 58 -21.16 15.38 -16.63
C GLN A 58 -19.73 15.44 -16.08
N MET A 59 -19.57 15.30 -14.76
CA MET A 59 -18.25 15.22 -14.14
C MET A 59 -17.48 14.00 -14.61
N ALA A 60 -18.11 12.82 -14.66
CA ALA A 60 -17.47 11.59 -15.12
C ALA A 60 -17.01 11.68 -16.59
N ILE A 61 -17.87 12.21 -17.46
CA ILE A 61 -17.53 12.46 -18.89
C ILE A 61 -16.37 13.44 -19.00
N GLY A 62 -16.37 14.53 -18.23
CA GLY A 62 -15.29 15.50 -18.22
C GLY A 62 -13.94 14.91 -17.78
N ILE A 63 -13.95 14.03 -16.76
CA ILE A 63 -12.76 13.30 -16.31
C ILE A 63 -12.22 12.41 -17.42
N ILE A 64 -13.07 11.60 -18.04
CA ILE A 64 -12.68 10.70 -19.13
C ILE A 64 -12.13 11.49 -20.31
N GLY A 65 -12.83 12.55 -20.74
CA GLY A 65 -12.36 13.41 -21.83
C GLY A 65 -11.00 14.04 -21.51
N THR A 66 -10.75 14.42 -20.26
CA THR A 66 -9.44 14.94 -19.82
C THR A 66 -8.34 13.88 -19.95
N LEU A 67 -8.60 12.65 -19.51
CA LEU A 67 -7.64 11.54 -19.64
C LEU A 67 -7.30 11.22 -21.10
N PHE A 68 -8.29 11.21 -22.00
CA PHE A 68 -8.04 10.91 -23.41
C PHE A 68 -7.44 12.09 -24.20
N ARG A 69 -7.51 13.33 -23.68
CA ARG A 69 -6.83 14.50 -24.27
C ARG A 69 -5.32 14.50 -24.00
N ASP A 70 -4.85 13.84 -22.95
CA ASP A 70 -3.42 13.74 -22.64
C ASP A 70 -2.79 12.49 -23.27
N SER A 71 -1.85 12.71 -24.18
CA SER A 71 -1.12 11.63 -24.87
C SER A 71 -0.38 10.69 -23.91
N LYS A 72 0.08 11.16 -22.75
CA LYS A 72 0.69 10.31 -21.73
C LYS A 72 -0.33 9.35 -21.13
N CYS A 73 -1.51 9.87 -20.76
CA CYS A 73 -2.60 9.07 -20.22
C CYS A 73 -3.09 8.05 -21.25
N VAL A 74 -3.29 8.47 -22.50
CA VAL A 74 -3.65 7.57 -23.62
C VAL A 74 -2.64 6.44 -23.77
N SER A 75 -1.33 6.74 -23.70
CA SER A 75 -0.29 5.71 -23.81
C SER A 75 -0.35 4.66 -22.69
N ILE A 76 -0.83 5.03 -21.50
CA ILE A 76 -1.04 4.13 -20.35
C ILE A 76 -2.31 3.31 -20.59
N ILE A 77 -3.43 3.98 -20.89
CA ILE A 77 -4.75 3.39 -21.13
C ILE A 77 -4.70 2.24 -22.14
N LYS A 78 -3.90 2.39 -23.21
CA LYS A 78 -3.75 1.40 -24.27
C LYS A 78 -2.95 0.16 -23.88
N LYS A 79 -1.97 0.28 -22.97
CA LYS A 79 -0.97 -0.78 -22.72
C LYS A 79 -1.51 -1.94 -21.89
N LYS A 80 -2.50 -1.67 -21.05
CA LYS A 80 -3.03 -2.63 -20.09
C LYS A 80 -4.29 -3.28 -20.68
N GLU A 81 -4.49 -4.58 -20.46
CA GLU A 81 -5.69 -5.29 -20.93
C GLU A 81 -6.95 -4.85 -20.18
N ASP A 82 -6.88 -4.80 -18.84
CA ASP A 82 -8.00 -4.44 -17.98
C ASP A 82 -7.59 -3.43 -16.90
N TYR A 83 -8.51 -2.55 -16.50
CA TYR A 83 -8.34 -1.63 -15.39
C TYR A 83 -9.25 -2.01 -14.23
N SER A 84 -8.78 -1.83 -13.00
CA SER A 84 -9.68 -1.78 -11.84
C SER A 84 -10.19 -0.35 -11.62
N LYS A 85 -11.32 -0.22 -10.92
CA LYS A 85 -11.86 1.09 -10.47
C LYS A 85 -10.80 1.93 -9.76
N GLN A 86 -10.01 1.30 -8.89
CA GLN A 86 -8.96 1.97 -8.12
C GLN A 86 -7.84 2.52 -9.03
N GLU A 87 -7.43 1.77 -10.05
CA GLU A 87 -6.39 2.21 -10.98
C GLU A 87 -6.83 3.37 -11.87
N LEU A 88 -8.11 3.42 -12.25
CA LEU A 88 -8.69 4.58 -12.95
C LEU A 88 -8.64 5.83 -12.07
N ILE A 89 -9.03 5.71 -10.81
CA ILE A 89 -8.98 6.82 -9.84
C ILE A 89 -7.54 7.30 -9.66
N GLU A 90 -6.59 6.37 -9.50
CA GLU A 90 -5.16 6.68 -9.40
C GLU A 90 -4.64 7.39 -10.65
N LEU A 91 -5.02 6.94 -11.85
CA LEU A 91 -4.64 7.58 -13.12
C LEU A 91 -5.14 9.02 -13.20
N PHE A 92 -6.40 9.27 -12.85
CA PHE A 92 -6.97 10.62 -12.84
C PHE A 92 -6.30 11.54 -11.82
N LEU A 93 -6.11 11.06 -10.59
CA LEU A 93 -5.44 11.83 -9.53
C LEU A 93 -3.98 12.15 -9.90
N GLN A 94 -3.28 11.23 -10.56
CA GLN A 94 -1.93 11.45 -11.09
C GLN A 94 -1.91 12.53 -12.17
N HIS A 95 -2.91 12.55 -13.05
CA HIS A 95 -3.00 13.50 -14.15
C HIS A 95 -3.32 14.93 -13.67
N VAL A 96 -4.27 15.09 -12.73
CA VAL A 96 -4.74 16.41 -12.27
C VAL A 96 -3.92 16.97 -11.09
N GLY A 97 -3.29 16.11 -10.29
CA GLY A 97 -2.57 16.47 -9.05
C GLY A 97 -1.14 17.01 -9.24
N THR A 98 -0.90 17.93 -10.18
CA THR A 98 0.44 18.48 -10.47
C THR A 98 1.07 19.20 -9.26
N GLY A 99 1.81 18.45 -8.44
CA GLY A 99 2.56 18.96 -7.29
C GLY A 99 3.32 17.92 -6.45
N LEU A 100 3.07 16.62 -6.62
CA LEU A 100 3.91 15.59 -6.00
C LEU A 100 4.92 15.05 -7.02
N PRO A 101 6.24 15.22 -6.79
CA PRO A 101 7.25 14.61 -7.62
C PRO A 101 7.07 13.11 -7.51
N ILE A 102 6.93 12.44 -8.65
CA ILE A 102 7.18 11.01 -8.88
C ILE A 102 7.19 10.21 -7.56
N LEU A 103 6.02 10.08 -6.94
CA LEU A 103 5.64 8.73 -6.58
C LEU A 103 4.96 8.24 -7.84
N THR A 104 5.80 7.80 -8.80
CA THR A 104 5.55 6.45 -9.28
C THR A 104 5.11 5.70 -8.02
N ARG A 105 3.94 5.08 -7.99
CA ARG A 105 3.83 3.85 -7.21
C ARG A 105 5.06 3.07 -7.65
N LYS A 106 6.10 3.15 -6.83
CA LYS A 106 7.48 2.94 -7.25
C LYS A 106 7.43 1.52 -7.70
N LYS A 107 7.39 1.31 -9.03
CA LYS A 107 7.13 0.05 -9.75
C LYS A 107 7.29 -1.11 -8.78
N SER A 108 6.22 -1.49 -8.06
CA SER A 108 6.27 -2.15 -6.74
C SER A 108 7.72 -2.49 -6.38
N SER A 109 8.50 -1.52 -5.86
CA SER A 109 9.88 -1.82 -5.50
C SER A 109 9.70 -2.91 -4.48
N ILE A 110 9.99 -4.15 -4.88
CA ILE A 110 9.57 -5.34 -4.15
C ILE A 110 9.92 -5.03 -2.70
N LEU A 111 8.89 -4.77 -1.89
CA LEU A 111 9.13 -4.38 -0.51
C LEU A 111 9.79 -5.62 0.05
N THR A 112 11.03 -5.47 0.47
CA THR A 112 11.84 -6.60 0.88
C THR A 112 12.69 -6.16 2.04
N LEU A 113 12.60 -6.94 3.10
CA LEU A 113 13.54 -6.87 4.19
C LEU A 113 14.88 -7.52 3.82
N GLY A 114 15.01 -8.18 2.67
CA GLY A 114 16.21 -8.96 2.35
C GLY A 114 16.49 -10.03 3.40
N CYS A 115 15.43 -10.54 4.05
CA CYS A 115 15.56 -11.42 5.20
C CYS A 115 16.17 -12.76 4.79
N GLN A 116 17.25 -13.15 5.47
CA GLN A 116 17.96 -14.41 5.26
C GLN A 116 18.09 -15.14 6.59
N LEU A 117 17.03 -15.83 6.99
CA LEU A 117 17.04 -16.68 8.19
C LEU A 117 16.91 -18.14 7.79
N SER A 118 17.71 -19.01 8.41
CA SER A 118 17.51 -20.46 8.34
C SER A 118 16.23 -20.87 9.08
N ASP A 119 15.75 -22.10 8.84
CA ASP A 119 14.57 -22.61 9.55
C ASP A 119 14.76 -22.59 11.08
N ARG A 120 15.98 -22.88 11.54
CA ARG A 120 16.36 -22.87 12.96
C ARG A 120 16.39 -21.46 13.53
N GLN A 121 16.95 -20.50 12.79
CA GLN A 121 16.95 -19.09 13.19
C GLN A 121 15.52 -18.53 13.26
N MET A 122 14.64 -18.98 12.36
CA MET A 122 13.22 -18.64 12.39
C MET A 122 12.50 -19.22 13.63
N ASP A 123 12.83 -20.46 14.05
CA ASP A 123 12.26 -21.04 15.28
C ASP A 123 12.69 -20.24 16.52
N LEU A 124 13.97 -19.90 16.62
CA LEU A 124 14.48 -19.06 17.70
C LEU A 124 13.84 -17.66 17.72
N LEU A 125 13.55 -17.10 16.54
CA LEU A 125 12.83 -15.84 16.43
C LEU A 125 11.38 -15.96 16.90
N VAL A 126 10.70 -17.08 16.62
CA VAL A 126 9.35 -17.37 17.13
C VAL A 126 9.38 -17.40 18.66
N GLU A 127 10.32 -18.13 19.27
CA GLU A 127 10.49 -18.19 20.72
C GLU A 127 10.75 -16.79 21.32
N LEU A 128 11.60 -15.99 20.68
CA LEU A 128 11.91 -14.62 21.08
C LEU A 128 10.68 -13.71 21.07
N VAL A 129 9.88 -13.71 20.00
CA VAL A 129 8.74 -12.79 19.91
C VAL A 129 7.62 -13.16 20.88
N GLN A 130 7.45 -14.45 21.17
CA GLN A 130 6.48 -14.97 22.13
C GLN A 130 6.91 -14.68 23.58
N SER A 131 8.18 -14.93 23.92
CA SER A 131 8.71 -14.73 25.28
C SER A 131 8.76 -13.26 25.72
N HIS A 132 8.78 -12.32 24.76
CA HIS A 132 8.90 -10.89 25.02
C HIS A 132 7.67 -10.07 24.62
N ASP A 133 6.53 -10.72 24.34
CA ASP A 133 5.25 -10.06 24.10
C ASP A 133 5.36 -8.94 23.05
N ILE A 134 6.07 -9.20 21.96
CA ILE A 134 6.40 -8.19 20.95
C ILE A 134 5.16 -7.86 20.11
N PHE A 135 4.44 -8.90 19.71
CA PHE A 135 3.24 -8.85 18.88
C PHE A 135 2.01 -9.36 19.65
N ASP A 136 0.84 -8.96 19.19
CA ASP A 136 -0.47 -9.40 19.69
C ASP A 136 -1.09 -10.34 18.64
N PHE A 137 -0.83 -11.63 18.80
CA PHE A 137 -1.32 -12.68 17.92
C PHE A 137 -2.71 -13.16 18.34
N ALA A 138 -3.53 -13.56 17.37
CA ALA A 138 -4.84 -14.14 17.67
C ALA A 138 -4.71 -15.51 18.34
N ASP A 139 -5.68 -15.88 19.18
CA ASP A 139 -5.72 -17.21 19.80
C ASP A 139 -5.72 -18.31 18.72
N ASN A 140 -4.79 -19.27 18.82
CA ASN A 140 -4.51 -20.33 17.85
C ASN A 140 -3.87 -19.89 16.52
N SER A 141 -3.30 -18.68 16.42
CA SER A 141 -2.55 -18.32 15.22
C SER A 141 -1.24 -19.12 15.11
N ASP A 142 -0.88 -19.49 13.87
CA ASP A 142 0.43 -20.06 13.58
C ASP A 142 1.46 -18.93 13.49
N VAL A 143 2.05 -18.60 14.65
CA VAL A 143 3.04 -17.53 14.82
C VAL A 143 4.19 -17.65 13.81
N ARG A 144 4.68 -18.86 13.52
CA ARG A 144 5.77 -19.06 12.55
C ARG A 144 5.32 -18.61 11.17
N SER A 145 4.13 -19.03 10.73
CA SER A 145 3.57 -18.64 9.44
C SER A 145 3.30 -17.14 9.34
N GLU A 146 2.83 -16.49 10.40
CA GLU A 146 2.60 -15.04 10.41
C GLU A 146 3.91 -14.26 10.28
N LEU A 147 4.93 -14.63 11.05
CA LEU A 147 6.25 -14.03 10.93
C LEU A 147 6.87 -14.31 9.55
N CYS A 148 6.74 -15.52 8.99
CA CYS A 148 7.24 -15.83 7.65
C CYS A 148 6.64 -14.89 6.59
N ARG A 149 5.32 -14.64 6.66
CA ARG A 149 4.65 -13.69 5.76
C ARG A 149 5.14 -12.26 5.97
N LEU A 150 5.29 -11.83 7.22
CA LEU A 150 5.87 -10.51 7.57
C LEU A 150 7.27 -10.33 6.96
N PHE A 151 8.16 -11.30 7.14
CA PHE A 151 9.55 -11.19 6.66
C PHE A 151 9.68 -11.33 5.14
N LYS A 152 8.74 -12.04 4.49
CA LYS A 152 8.57 -12.06 3.03
C LYS A 152 7.90 -10.81 2.47
N CYS A 153 7.47 -9.88 3.32
CA CYS A 153 6.77 -8.65 2.94
C CYS A 153 5.49 -8.94 2.12
N ASP A 154 4.75 -9.96 2.53
CA ASP A 154 3.43 -10.28 1.98
C ASP A 154 2.45 -9.13 2.29
N LEU A 155 1.91 -8.49 1.26
CA LEU A 155 1.06 -7.30 1.37
C LEU A 155 -0.29 -7.59 2.05
N ASP A 156 -0.71 -8.86 2.13
CA ASP A 156 -1.92 -9.27 2.84
C ASP A 156 -1.64 -9.60 4.32
N ALA A 157 -0.38 -9.50 4.76
CA ALA A 157 0.01 -9.72 6.15
C ALA A 157 0.10 -8.41 6.92
N SER A 158 -0.70 -8.27 7.97
CA SER A 158 -0.54 -7.20 8.96
C SER A 158 -0.62 -7.79 10.35
N ILE A 159 0.38 -7.50 11.19
CA ILE A 159 0.49 -8.05 12.54
C ILE A 159 0.32 -6.92 13.54
N ARG A 160 -0.54 -7.17 14.53
CA ARG A 160 -0.76 -6.22 15.61
C ARG A 160 0.44 -6.21 16.55
N VAL A 161 0.88 -5.01 16.90
CA VAL A 161 2.00 -4.77 17.79
C VAL A 161 1.50 -4.51 19.20
N LYS A 162 2.04 -5.27 20.15
CA LYS A 162 1.79 -5.09 21.58
C LYS A 162 2.70 -4.00 22.16
N ASN A 163 3.96 -3.95 21.73
CA ASN A 163 4.91 -2.91 22.14
C ASN A 163 5.78 -2.39 20.99
N VAL A 164 5.44 -1.19 20.50
CA VAL A 164 6.15 -0.53 19.39
C VAL A 164 7.63 -0.29 19.67
N ARG A 165 8.01 -0.06 20.93
CA ARG A 165 9.42 0.13 21.29
C ARG A 165 10.20 -1.18 21.18
N ASN A 166 9.61 -2.30 21.59
CA ASN A 166 10.24 -3.61 21.49
C ASN A 166 10.36 -4.05 20.03
N VAL A 167 9.32 -3.81 19.22
CA VAL A 167 9.40 -4.01 17.76
C VAL A 167 10.53 -3.19 17.15
N ALA A 168 10.62 -1.90 17.52
CA ALA A 168 11.69 -1.06 17.01
C ALA A 168 13.09 -1.59 17.38
N VAL A 169 13.30 -2.06 18.62
CA VAL A 169 14.56 -2.68 19.05
C VAL A 169 14.86 -3.97 18.28
N LEU A 170 13.85 -4.84 18.11
CA LEU A 170 13.98 -6.10 17.40
C LEU A 170 14.50 -5.88 15.97
N PHE A 171 13.80 -5.05 15.19
CA PHE A 171 14.18 -4.80 13.80
C PHE A 171 15.48 -4.01 13.67
N ASP A 172 15.78 -3.08 14.60
CA ASP A 172 17.07 -2.38 14.61
C ASP A 172 18.23 -3.34 14.90
N ALA A 173 18.07 -4.26 15.86
CA ALA A 173 19.07 -5.28 16.13
C ALA A 173 19.28 -6.21 14.93
N MET A 174 18.20 -6.70 14.32
CA MET A 174 18.29 -7.54 13.11
C MET A 174 19.02 -6.83 11.96
N ALA A 175 18.77 -5.54 11.76
CA ALA A 175 19.45 -4.74 10.73
C ALA A 175 20.93 -4.51 11.04
N GLN A 176 21.27 -4.28 12.31
CA GLN A 176 22.67 -4.14 12.77
C GLN A 176 23.50 -5.39 12.49
N TYR A 177 22.88 -6.58 12.58
CA TYR A 177 23.51 -7.86 12.28
C TYR A 177 23.27 -8.34 10.84
N HIS A 178 22.78 -7.47 9.95
CA HIS A 178 22.54 -7.77 8.53
C HIS A 178 21.57 -8.94 8.25
N LEU A 179 20.75 -9.33 9.23
CA LEU A 179 19.69 -10.32 9.06
C LEU A 179 18.54 -9.77 8.19
N ILE A 180 18.43 -8.44 8.13
CA ILE A 180 17.53 -7.68 7.27
C ILE A 180 18.21 -6.39 6.77
N ASN A 181 17.63 -5.76 5.77
CA ASN A 181 18.07 -4.50 5.17
C ASN A 181 17.90 -3.31 6.13
N ASN A 182 18.83 -2.35 6.04
CA ASN A 182 18.81 -1.12 6.83
C ASN A 182 17.60 -0.20 6.57
N ASN A 183 16.92 -0.36 5.42
CA ASN A 183 15.71 0.40 5.08
C ASN A 183 14.43 -0.19 5.67
N TRP A 184 14.52 -1.14 6.62
CA TRP A 184 13.37 -1.85 7.20
C TRP A 184 12.26 -0.92 7.71
N GLN A 185 12.60 0.25 8.25
CA GLN A 185 11.59 1.20 8.75
C GLN A 185 10.72 1.76 7.63
N TYR A 186 11.31 1.99 6.45
CA TYR A 186 10.57 2.39 5.26
C TYR A 186 9.71 1.23 4.76
N VAL A 187 10.29 0.02 4.68
CA VAL A 187 9.58 -1.19 4.24
C VAL A 187 8.35 -1.47 5.11
N MET A 188 8.48 -1.41 6.44
CA MET A 188 7.38 -1.60 7.40
C MET A 188 6.30 -0.54 7.27
N GLY A 189 6.70 0.73 7.12
CA GLY A 189 5.76 1.85 7.01
C GLY A 189 5.00 1.87 5.69
N GLU A 190 5.70 1.60 4.58
CA GLU A 190 5.11 1.59 3.24
C GLU A 190 4.21 0.38 3.03
N GLY A 191 4.65 -0.80 3.50
CA GLY A 191 3.91 -2.05 3.38
C GLY A 191 2.74 -2.22 4.35
N ARG A 192 2.60 -1.32 5.33
CA ARG A 192 1.53 -1.37 6.36
C ARG A 192 1.47 -2.71 7.11
N PHE A 193 2.61 -3.35 7.29
CA PHE A 193 2.71 -4.68 7.89
C PHE A 193 2.47 -4.71 9.41
N LEU A 194 2.38 -3.55 10.06
CA LEU A 194 2.26 -3.42 11.50
C LEU A 194 1.10 -2.51 11.89
N THR A 195 0.26 -2.98 12.81
CA THR A 195 -0.84 -2.20 13.39
C THR A 195 -0.69 -2.04 14.89
N SER A 196 -1.42 -1.08 15.46
CA SER A 196 -1.57 -0.90 16.90
C SER A 196 -3.01 -0.51 17.23
N ILE A 197 -3.50 -0.90 18.39
CA ILE A 197 -4.80 -0.44 18.90
C ILE A 197 -4.58 0.89 19.63
N LYS A 198 -5.32 1.92 19.23
CA LYS A 198 -5.37 3.20 19.95
C LYS A 198 -6.21 3.08 21.23
N LYS A 199 -6.08 4.08 22.11
CA LYS A 199 -6.90 4.18 23.34
C LYS A 199 -8.41 4.18 23.08
N ASP A 200 -8.85 4.65 21.92
CA ASP A 200 -10.25 4.68 21.49
C ASP A 200 -10.73 3.33 20.88
N GLY A 201 -9.88 2.30 20.90
CA GLY A 201 -10.17 0.98 20.33
C GLY A 201 -9.94 0.89 18.81
N THR A 202 -9.62 2.00 18.14
CA THR A 202 -9.40 1.98 16.68
C THR A 202 -8.03 1.41 16.34
N GLU A 203 -7.98 0.58 15.30
CA GLU A 203 -6.72 0.08 14.76
C GLU A 203 -6.05 1.15 13.89
N LYS A 204 -4.72 1.26 14.02
CA LYS A 204 -3.91 2.21 13.27
C LYS A 204 -2.62 1.56 12.79
N PHE A 205 -2.31 1.74 11.52
CA PHE A 205 -1.00 1.39 10.97
C PHE A 205 0.13 2.16 11.65
N ILE A 206 1.21 1.45 11.92
CA ILE A 206 2.46 2.02 12.42
C ILE A 206 3.26 2.54 11.23
N THR A 207 3.55 3.83 11.23
CA THR A 207 4.30 4.48 10.15
C THR A 207 5.81 4.37 10.37
N SER A 208 6.59 4.56 9.30
CA SER A 208 8.06 4.69 9.38
C SER A 208 8.48 5.76 10.39
N SER A 209 7.77 6.90 10.42
CA SER A 209 8.02 7.98 11.38
C SER A 209 7.76 7.58 12.83
N CYS A 210 6.76 6.72 13.11
CA CYS A 210 6.52 6.17 14.44
C CYS A 210 7.68 5.27 14.90
N LEU A 211 8.20 4.43 14.00
CA LEU A 211 9.34 3.55 14.28
C LEU A 211 10.61 4.37 14.54
N SER A 212 10.92 5.35 13.68
CA SER A 212 12.08 6.24 13.83
C SER A 212 12.04 7.05 15.12
N SER A 213 10.85 7.58 15.47
CA SER A 213 10.67 8.31 16.72
C SER A 213 10.87 7.41 17.93
N SER A 214 10.39 6.16 17.86
CA SER A 214 10.56 5.18 18.93
C SER A 214 12.03 4.83 19.15
N LEU A 215 12.77 4.55 18.08
CA LEU A 215 14.23 4.33 18.15
C LEU A 215 14.98 5.54 18.70
N SER A 216 14.67 6.73 18.19
CA SER A 216 15.32 7.97 18.64
C SER A 216 15.17 8.16 20.16
N ARG A 217 14.00 7.85 20.72
CA ARG A 217 13.77 7.88 22.17
C ARG A 217 14.57 6.83 22.92
N ILE A 218 14.70 5.62 22.38
CA ILE A 218 15.47 4.54 23.00
C ILE A 218 16.96 4.88 23.00
N ARG A 219 17.49 5.36 21.87
CA ARG A 219 18.91 5.77 21.75
C ARG A 219 19.28 6.96 22.63
N ARG A 220 18.31 7.83 22.95
CA ARG A 220 18.51 8.94 23.92
C ARG A 220 18.44 8.49 25.37
N ASN A 221 17.83 7.35 25.68
CA ASN A 221 17.80 6.84 27.03
C ASN A 221 19.18 6.26 27.39
N VAL A 222 19.67 6.62 28.58
CA VAL A 222 20.98 6.18 29.09
C VAL A 222 21.01 4.67 29.33
N SER A 223 19.85 4.03 29.57
CA SER A 223 19.73 2.59 29.80
C SER A 223 18.52 2.01 29.08
N MET A 224 18.71 0.85 28.46
CA MET A 224 17.65 0.02 27.91
C MET A 224 16.90 -0.71 29.03
N THR A 225 15.62 -0.98 28.82
CA THR A 225 14.90 -1.87 29.74
C THR A 225 15.44 -3.30 29.65
N ALA A 226 15.24 -4.10 30.71
CA ALA A 226 15.67 -5.50 30.73
C ALA A 226 15.11 -6.31 29.54
N SER A 227 13.85 -6.06 29.15
CA SER A 227 13.23 -6.70 27.97
C SER A 227 13.93 -6.31 26.68
N GLN A 228 14.27 -5.03 26.49
CA GLN A 228 14.96 -4.58 25.29
C GLN A 228 16.39 -5.12 25.21
N TYR A 229 17.10 -5.20 26.35
CA TYR A 229 18.42 -5.81 26.42
C TYR A 229 18.36 -7.31 26.09
N ALA A 230 17.37 -8.03 26.63
CA ALA A 230 17.14 -9.43 26.32
C ALA A 230 16.88 -9.65 24.82
N ILE A 231 16.06 -8.79 24.18
CA ILE A 231 15.81 -8.84 22.73
C ILE A 231 17.12 -8.73 21.94
N CYS A 232 17.96 -7.74 22.24
CA CYS A 232 19.24 -7.58 21.56
C CYS A 232 20.14 -8.81 21.72
N LYS A 233 20.22 -9.36 22.95
CA LYS A 233 21.03 -10.55 23.24
C LYS A 233 20.52 -11.79 22.51
N SER A 234 19.21 -11.99 22.43
CA SER A 234 18.62 -13.11 21.69
C SER A 234 18.87 -13.01 20.18
N ILE A 235 18.84 -11.80 19.61
CA ILE A 235 19.21 -11.61 18.19
C ILE A 235 20.69 -11.92 17.95
N GLU A 236 21.58 -11.52 18.86
CA GLU A 236 22.99 -11.89 18.80
C GLU A 236 23.17 -13.42 18.85
N GLN A 237 22.37 -14.13 19.65
CA GLN A 237 22.39 -15.60 19.69
C GLN A 237 21.88 -16.22 18.38
N ILE A 238 20.80 -15.68 17.80
CA ILE A 238 20.24 -16.15 16.51
C ILE A 238 21.30 -16.06 15.40
N LEU A 239 22.14 -15.03 15.40
CA LEU A 239 23.24 -14.90 14.44
C LEU A 239 24.29 -16.01 14.59
N ARG A 240 24.56 -16.48 15.80
CA ARG A 240 25.64 -17.45 16.10
C ARG A 240 25.30 -18.89 15.77
N GLU A 241 24.06 -19.19 15.40
CA GLU A 241 23.54 -20.53 15.11
C GLU A 241 23.62 -20.88 13.59
N GLU A 242 24.66 -20.40 12.88
CA GLU A 242 24.96 -20.76 11.48
C GLU A 242 25.39 -22.23 11.30
#